data_AF-A0A536LYD5-F1
#
_entry.id   AF-A0A536LYD5-F1
#
_cell.length_a   1.000
_cell.length_b   1.000
_cell.length_c   1.000
_cell.angle_alpha   90.00
_cell.angle_beta   90.00
_cell.angle_gamma   90.00
#
_symmetry.space_group_name_H-M   'P 1'
#
loop_
_entity.id
_entity.type
_entity.pdbx_description
1 polymer ?
#
loop_
_entity_poly.entity_id
_entity_poly.type
_entity_poly.pdbx_seq_one_letter_code
_entity_poly.pdbx_strand_id
1 'polypeptide(L)'
;MALSIPFSSVGEGCVIGWSGGSGMRRLLIDYVRPALQISLLPKGSLALHSAAVAYEGKGILLAGWAESGKTEAMLGFLQAGAAFVSDKWTIVDGDGSSIRHFPTPITVRNWMIGLIPGLRERLKGTELLRARAAGLVTSVLQAEALSRAPLTTGVKSLAELAGRVSVTPSQLLGKDGDGGSQWRSSSSAPLESLFLLVTCGEDRIAVREADIDEISSRLADCAAYERRAFFGLYQRFKYAFPGRPNRLIEEAREAESRTLAKALASKRVFVVEAPFPFDPAALYRAIQPFC
;
A
#
# COMPACT_ATOMS: atom_id res chain seq x y z
N MET A 1 1.27 24.48 -15.92
CA MET A 1 1.40 23.01 -15.95
C MET A 1 0.20 22.47 -16.69
N ALA A 2 0.40 21.73 -17.79
CA ALA A 2 -0.70 21.09 -18.50
C ALA A 2 -0.58 19.57 -18.35
N LEU A 3 -1.71 18.93 -18.06
CA LEU A 3 -1.87 17.49 -18.00
C LEU A 3 -2.97 17.11 -18.99
N SER A 4 -2.68 16.20 -19.90
CA SER A 4 -3.64 15.63 -20.83
C SER A 4 -3.76 14.13 -20.57
N ILE A 5 -4.95 13.67 -20.23
CA ILE A 5 -5.28 12.25 -20.08
C ILE A 5 -6.43 11.95 -21.04
N PRO A 6 -6.24 11.04 -22.01
CA PRO A 6 -7.32 10.58 -22.89
C PRO A 6 -8.21 9.59 -22.14
N PHE A 7 -9.05 10.10 -21.23
CA PHE A 7 -9.88 9.26 -20.35
C PHE A 7 -10.76 8.26 -21.11
N SER A 8 -11.24 8.60 -22.31
CA SER A 8 -12.02 7.69 -23.16
C SER A 8 -11.26 6.44 -23.61
N SER A 9 -9.92 6.45 -23.57
CA SER A 9 -9.06 5.36 -24.06
C SER A 9 -8.25 4.68 -22.96
N VAL A 10 -8.49 5.03 -21.68
CA VAL A 10 -7.89 4.31 -20.54
C VAL A 10 -8.40 2.85 -20.58
N GLY A 11 -7.46 1.90 -20.52
CA GLY A 11 -7.72 0.47 -20.70
C GLY A 11 -7.31 -0.09 -22.06
N GLU A 12 -7.24 0.75 -23.10
CA GLU A 12 -7.01 0.34 -24.51
C GLU A 12 -5.59 0.66 -25.00
N GLY A 13 -4.73 1.17 -24.11
CA GLY A 13 -3.44 1.75 -24.46
C GLY A 13 -3.61 3.23 -24.79
N CYS A 14 -2.94 4.10 -24.04
CA CYS A 14 -3.08 5.54 -24.22
C CYS A 14 -1.82 6.31 -23.85
N VAL A 15 -1.68 7.52 -24.40
CA VAL A 15 -0.56 8.42 -24.12
C VAL A 15 -1.02 9.52 -23.17
N ILE A 16 -0.43 9.56 -21.97
CA ILE A 16 -0.66 10.63 -20.99
C ILE A 16 0.37 11.73 -21.25
N GLY A 17 -0.10 12.90 -21.66
CA GLY A 17 0.73 14.06 -21.94
C GLY A 17 0.93 14.93 -20.70
N TRP A 18 2.15 15.45 -20.50
CA TRP A 18 2.44 16.40 -19.43
C TRP A 18 3.46 17.45 -19.89
N SER A 19 3.19 18.70 -19.52
CA SER A 19 4.16 19.80 -19.69
C SER A 19 4.27 20.63 -18.39
N GLY A 20 5.47 20.69 -17.85
CA GLY A 20 5.80 21.42 -16.62
C GLY A 20 7.25 21.21 -16.18
N GLY A 21 7.75 22.02 -15.24
CA GLY A 21 9.09 21.87 -14.65
C GLY A 21 9.11 21.11 -13.32
N SER A 22 7.96 20.94 -12.67
CA SER A 22 7.82 20.30 -11.36
C SER A 22 6.49 19.52 -11.26
N GLY A 23 6.44 18.51 -10.37
CA GLY A 23 5.20 17.76 -10.12
C GLY A 23 5.07 16.39 -10.81
N MET A 24 6.11 15.92 -11.53
CA MET A 24 6.15 14.59 -12.17
C MET A 24 5.79 13.46 -11.18
N ARG A 25 6.29 13.52 -9.94
CA ARG A 25 5.95 12.52 -8.90
C ARG A 25 4.44 12.48 -8.63
N ARG A 26 3.79 13.64 -8.53
CA ARG A 26 2.36 13.73 -8.31
C ARG A 26 1.58 13.21 -9.51
N LEU A 27 2.03 13.53 -10.73
CA LEU A 27 1.46 12.99 -11.96
C LEU A 27 1.45 11.45 -11.95
N LEU A 28 2.60 10.84 -11.63
CA LEU A 28 2.75 9.38 -11.60
C LEU A 28 1.85 8.74 -10.55
N ILE A 29 1.77 9.33 -9.35
CA ILE A 29 1.02 8.80 -8.20
C ILE A 29 -0.49 8.99 -8.39
N ASP A 30 -0.92 10.19 -8.77
CA ASP A 30 -2.34 10.60 -8.75
C ASP A 30 -3.07 10.22 -10.05
N TYR A 31 -2.36 9.96 -11.16
CA TYR A 31 -2.99 9.76 -12.46
C TYR A 31 -2.47 8.56 -13.25
N VAL A 32 -1.15 8.43 -13.45
CA VAL A 32 -0.60 7.33 -14.26
C VAL A 32 -0.80 5.98 -13.56
N ARG A 33 -0.47 5.88 -12.27
CA ARG A 33 -0.66 4.66 -11.50
C ARG A 33 -2.14 4.24 -11.45
N PRO A 34 -3.11 5.09 -11.09
CA PRO A 34 -4.53 4.75 -11.14
C PRO A 34 -4.99 4.24 -12.52
N ALA A 35 -4.56 4.89 -13.61
CA ALA A 35 -4.87 4.43 -14.96
C ALA A 35 -4.32 3.02 -15.23
N LEU A 36 -3.07 2.74 -14.82
CA LEU A 36 -2.46 1.41 -14.94
C LEU A 36 -3.18 0.37 -14.10
N GLN A 37 -3.56 0.70 -12.87
CA GLN A 37 -4.26 -0.19 -11.95
C GLN A 37 -5.64 -0.58 -12.49
N ILE A 38 -6.42 0.40 -12.96
CA ILE A 38 -7.74 0.17 -13.56
C ILE A 38 -7.61 -0.66 -14.85
N SER A 39 -6.53 -0.47 -15.62
CA SER A 39 -6.26 -1.25 -16.84
C SER A 39 -5.90 -2.72 -16.60
N LEU A 40 -5.75 -3.15 -15.33
CA LEU A 40 -5.58 -4.58 -14.99
C LEU A 40 -6.91 -5.34 -14.99
N LEU A 41 -8.02 -4.67 -14.68
CA LEU A 41 -9.34 -5.30 -14.53
C LEU A 41 -9.81 -6.08 -15.76
N PRO A 42 -9.75 -5.53 -17.00
CA PRO A 42 -10.14 -6.29 -18.19
C PRO A 42 -9.18 -7.46 -18.49
N LYS A 43 -8.01 -7.49 -17.85
CA LYS A 43 -7.03 -8.59 -17.96
C LYS A 43 -7.23 -9.66 -16.89
N GLY A 44 -8.29 -9.55 -16.09
CA GLY A 44 -8.60 -10.51 -15.03
C GLY A 44 -7.68 -10.41 -13.81
N SER A 45 -7.02 -9.26 -13.58
CA SER A 45 -6.22 -9.01 -12.36
C SER A 45 -6.62 -7.67 -11.75
N LEU A 46 -6.27 -7.45 -10.49
CA LEU A 46 -6.45 -6.15 -9.82
C LEU A 46 -5.18 -5.71 -9.09
N ALA A 47 -5.06 -4.41 -8.81
CA ALA A 47 -4.04 -3.88 -7.91
C ALA A 47 -4.66 -3.62 -6.53
N LEU A 48 -4.37 -4.49 -5.58
CA LEU A 48 -4.86 -4.41 -4.21
C LEU A 48 -3.98 -3.49 -3.36
N HIS A 49 -4.59 -2.66 -2.52
CA HIS A 49 -3.85 -1.86 -1.54
C HIS A 49 -3.39 -2.72 -0.35
N SER A 50 -2.33 -3.49 -0.56
CA SER A 50 -1.80 -4.46 0.39
C SER A 50 -0.27 -4.55 0.34
N ALA A 51 0.31 -4.93 1.47
CA ALA A 51 1.60 -5.59 1.49
C ALA A 51 1.41 -7.10 1.24
N ALA A 52 2.47 -7.78 0.85
CA ALA A 52 2.45 -9.19 0.52
C ALA A 52 3.78 -9.86 0.88
N VAL A 53 3.68 -11.08 1.42
CA VAL A 53 4.82 -11.95 1.73
C VAL A 53 4.57 -13.36 1.22
N ALA A 54 5.66 -14.09 0.96
CA ALA A 54 5.64 -15.52 0.73
C ALA A 54 6.21 -16.22 1.98
N TYR A 55 5.36 -16.95 2.69
CA TYR A 55 5.70 -17.61 3.94
C TYR A 55 5.35 -19.09 3.82
N GLU A 56 6.33 -19.97 4.07
CA GLU A 56 6.16 -21.43 3.94
C GLU A 56 5.57 -21.88 2.58
N GLY A 57 5.96 -21.19 1.50
CA GLY A 57 5.47 -21.46 0.14
C GLY A 57 4.09 -20.86 -0.18
N LYS A 58 3.43 -20.22 0.78
CA LYS A 58 2.10 -19.60 0.66
C LYS A 58 2.21 -18.08 0.53
N GLY A 59 1.40 -17.50 -0.34
CA GLY A 59 1.26 -16.06 -0.51
C GLY A 59 0.22 -15.49 0.45
N ILE A 60 0.64 -14.54 1.28
CA ILE A 60 -0.19 -13.90 2.29
C ILE A 60 -0.35 -12.42 1.94
N LEU A 61 -1.59 -11.96 1.85
CA LEU A 61 -1.94 -10.55 1.67
C LEU A 61 -2.21 -9.88 3.02
N LEU A 62 -1.53 -8.77 3.26
CA LEU A 62 -1.72 -7.91 4.43
C LEU A 62 -2.34 -6.60 3.94
N ALA A 63 -3.66 -6.52 4.01
CA ALA A 63 -4.46 -5.45 3.42
C ALA A 63 -5.09 -4.55 4.50
N GLY A 64 -5.63 -3.41 4.09
CA GLY A 64 -6.28 -2.46 5.00
C GLY A 64 -6.04 -1.02 4.63
N TRP A 65 -6.67 -0.12 5.38
CA TRP A 65 -6.58 1.32 5.14
C TRP A 65 -5.14 1.84 5.31
N ALA A 66 -4.86 3.04 4.82
CA ALA A 66 -3.61 3.72 5.17
C ALA A 66 -3.46 3.74 6.70
N GLU A 67 -2.25 3.42 7.17
CA GLU A 67 -1.91 3.40 8.61
C GLU A 67 -2.54 2.29 9.45
N SER A 68 -3.10 1.25 8.81
CA SER A 68 -3.60 0.06 9.52
C SER A 68 -2.51 -0.94 9.95
N GLY A 69 -1.22 -0.64 9.70
CA GLY A 69 -0.13 -1.53 10.09
C GLY A 69 0.34 -2.56 9.05
N LYS A 70 -0.02 -2.43 7.77
CA LYS A 70 0.34 -3.41 6.72
C LYS A 70 1.85 -3.63 6.58
N THR A 71 2.60 -2.53 6.58
CA THR A 71 4.06 -2.57 6.43
C THR A 71 4.70 -3.16 7.68
N GLU A 72 4.17 -2.83 8.85
CA GLU A 72 4.56 -3.37 10.15
C GLU A 72 4.34 -4.88 10.20
N ALA A 73 3.16 -5.34 9.80
CA ALA A 73 2.81 -6.75 9.69
C ALA A 73 3.78 -7.50 8.76
N MET A 74 4.06 -6.93 7.59
CA MET A 74 5.01 -7.48 6.62
C MET A 74 6.40 -7.63 7.25
N LEU A 75 6.89 -6.62 7.97
CA LEU A 75 8.19 -6.69 8.65
C LEU A 75 8.24 -7.82 9.69
N GLY A 76 7.15 -8.05 10.45
CA GLY A 76 7.06 -9.18 11.37
C GLY A 76 7.23 -10.53 10.67
N PHE A 77 6.58 -10.72 9.52
CA PHE A 77 6.76 -11.92 8.70
C PHE A 77 8.19 -12.05 8.13
N LEU A 78 8.80 -10.95 7.67
CA LEU A 78 10.18 -10.99 7.17
C LEU A 78 11.18 -11.36 8.28
N GLN A 79 10.96 -10.86 9.51
CA GLN A 79 11.75 -11.26 10.69
C GLN A 79 11.58 -12.76 11.01
N ALA A 80 10.43 -13.34 10.70
CA ALA A 80 10.15 -14.76 10.84
C ALA A 80 10.60 -15.62 9.63
N GLY A 81 11.33 -15.04 8.67
CA GLY A 81 11.90 -15.77 7.54
C GLY A 81 11.01 -15.83 6.29
N ALA A 82 9.91 -15.08 6.24
CA ALA A 82 9.14 -14.91 5.00
C ALA A 82 9.97 -14.18 3.93
N ALA A 83 9.63 -14.42 2.67
CA ALA A 83 10.14 -13.66 1.54
C ALA A 83 9.22 -12.46 1.24
N PHE A 84 9.82 -11.32 0.93
CA PHE A 84 9.11 -10.12 0.50
C PHE A 84 8.50 -10.32 -0.89
N VAL A 85 7.25 -9.90 -1.08
CA VAL A 85 6.59 -9.86 -2.40
C VAL A 85 6.21 -8.42 -2.76
N SER A 86 5.54 -7.68 -1.89
CA SER A 86 5.15 -6.28 -2.14
C SER A 86 4.91 -5.51 -0.84
N ASP A 87 5.01 -4.18 -0.86
CA ASP A 87 4.85 -3.32 0.33
C ASP A 87 3.59 -2.45 0.32
N LYS A 88 3.00 -2.17 -0.85
CA LYS A 88 1.96 -1.14 -1.00
C LYS A 88 0.85 -1.49 -1.96
N TRP A 89 1.21 -1.95 -3.15
CA TRP A 89 0.27 -2.34 -4.19
C TRP A 89 0.66 -3.73 -4.66
N THR A 90 -0.25 -4.67 -4.52
CA THR A 90 -0.04 -6.06 -4.93
C THR A 90 -0.95 -6.36 -6.10
N ILE A 91 -0.39 -6.84 -7.21
CA ILE A 91 -1.19 -7.39 -8.30
C ILE A 91 -1.71 -8.75 -7.82
N VAL A 92 -3.02 -8.95 -7.88
CA VAL A 92 -3.69 -10.21 -7.57
C VAL A 92 -4.35 -10.70 -8.85
N ASP A 93 -4.07 -11.94 -9.25
CA ASP A 93 -4.80 -12.57 -10.33
C ASP A 93 -6.21 -12.93 -9.86
N GLY A 94 -7.22 -12.63 -10.67
CA GLY A 94 -8.64 -12.77 -10.34
C GLY A 94 -9.11 -14.21 -10.16
N ASP A 95 -8.27 -15.19 -10.48
CA ASP A 95 -8.47 -16.62 -10.19
C ASP A 95 -7.80 -17.06 -8.88
N GLY A 96 -7.09 -16.14 -8.19
CA GLY A 96 -6.36 -16.43 -6.96
C GLY A 96 -5.11 -17.29 -7.17
N SER A 97 -4.62 -17.41 -8.40
CA SER A 97 -3.45 -18.25 -8.71
C SER A 97 -2.15 -17.64 -8.21
N SER A 98 -2.00 -16.31 -8.27
CA SER A 98 -0.77 -15.67 -7.82
C SER A 98 -0.93 -14.21 -7.40
N ILE A 99 0.03 -13.77 -6.58
CA ILE A 99 0.25 -12.38 -6.17
C ILE A 99 1.63 -11.91 -6.62
N ARG A 100 1.76 -10.64 -7.01
CA ARG A 100 2.99 -10.04 -7.52
C ARG A 100 3.13 -8.57 -7.11
N HIS A 101 4.35 -8.05 -7.15
CA HIS A 101 4.60 -6.62 -6.93
C HIS A 101 3.98 -5.77 -8.04
N PHE A 102 3.24 -4.71 -7.67
CA PHE A 102 2.93 -3.61 -8.59
C PHE A 102 4.08 -2.58 -8.52
N PRO A 103 4.63 -2.11 -9.65
CA PRO A 103 5.85 -1.29 -9.69
C PRO A 103 5.66 0.08 -9.02
N THR A 104 5.86 0.13 -7.70
CA THR A 104 5.91 1.37 -6.91
C THR A 104 7.14 1.40 -6.00
N PRO A 105 7.68 2.58 -5.69
CA PRO A 105 8.76 2.70 -4.72
C PRO A 105 8.35 2.18 -3.34
N ILE A 106 9.25 1.43 -2.69
CA ILE A 106 9.03 0.94 -1.34
C ILE A 106 9.13 2.11 -0.35
N THR A 107 8.21 2.19 0.61
CA THR A 107 8.21 3.26 1.62
C THR A 107 8.14 2.69 3.03
N VAL A 108 9.05 3.13 3.91
CA VAL A 108 9.07 2.76 5.34
C VAL A 108 8.93 4.00 6.21
N ARG A 109 8.35 3.84 7.41
CA ARG A 109 8.31 4.91 8.41
C ARG A 109 9.66 5.03 9.12
N ASN A 110 9.97 6.24 9.60
CA ASN A 110 11.23 6.51 10.28
C ASN A 110 11.52 5.55 11.44
N TRP A 111 10.52 5.26 12.28
CA TRP A 111 10.70 4.36 13.42
C TRP A 111 10.97 2.90 13.00
N MET A 112 10.51 2.47 11.81
CA MET A 112 10.80 1.13 11.27
C MET A 112 12.25 0.96 10.86
N ILE A 113 13.00 2.05 10.68
CA ILE A 113 14.41 1.96 10.28
C ILE A 113 15.23 1.17 11.30
N GLY A 114 14.85 1.22 12.58
CA GLY A 114 15.48 0.42 13.64
C GLY A 114 15.09 -1.07 13.62
N LEU A 115 14.01 -1.44 12.93
CA LEU A 115 13.50 -2.81 12.88
C LEU A 115 14.02 -3.61 11.68
N ILE A 116 14.62 -2.91 10.70
CA ILE A 116 15.17 -3.51 9.49
C ILE A 116 16.69 -3.62 9.68
N PRO A 117 17.23 -4.84 9.82
CA PRO A 117 18.65 -5.05 10.12
C PRO A 117 19.57 -4.37 9.10
N GLY A 118 20.52 -3.55 9.54
CA GLY A 118 21.48 -2.87 8.67
C GLY A 118 20.87 -1.79 7.74
N LEU A 119 19.59 -1.41 7.87
CA LEU A 119 19.01 -0.37 7.00
C LEU A 119 19.65 1.00 7.23
N ARG A 120 19.96 1.37 8.48
CA ARG A 120 20.60 2.65 8.81
C ARG A 120 21.89 2.90 8.03
N GLU A 121 22.69 1.85 7.85
CA GLU A 121 23.98 1.89 7.14
C GLU A 121 23.80 2.00 5.62
N ARG A 122 22.67 1.50 5.09
CA ARG A 122 22.33 1.50 3.67
C ARG A 122 21.58 2.76 3.21
N LEU A 123 21.09 3.57 4.15
CA LEU A 123 20.44 4.85 3.86
C LEU A 123 21.50 5.92 3.57
N LYS A 124 21.25 6.74 2.56
CA LYS A 124 22.13 7.87 2.23
C LYS A 124 22.03 8.96 3.31
N GLY A 125 23.07 9.77 3.47
CA GLY A 125 23.09 10.87 4.45
C GLY A 125 21.89 11.82 4.35
N THR A 126 21.40 12.08 3.14
CA THR A 126 20.19 12.91 2.90
C THR A 126 18.88 12.22 3.31
N GLU A 127 18.81 10.89 3.22
CA GLU A 127 17.66 10.08 3.66
C GLU A 127 17.63 10.01 5.20
N LEU A 128 18.80 9.83 5.83
CA LEU A 128 18.97 9.88 7.28
C LEU A 128 18.68 11.27 7.85
N LEU A 129 19.09 12.34 7.18
CA LEU A 129 18.78 13.71 7.60
C LEU A 129 17.27 14.01 7.52
N ARG A 130 16.57 13.55 6.46
CA ARG A 130 15.10 13.65 6.39
C ARG A 130 14.42 12.85 7.49
N ALA A 131 14.90 11.64 7.76
CA ALA A 131 14.41 10.79 8.82
C ALA A 131 14.59 11.45 10.20
N ARG A 132 15.76 12.03 10.48
CA ARG A 132 16.04 12.79 11.71
C ARG A 132 15.18 14.05 11.85
N ALA A 133 15.07 14.83 10.77
CA ALA A 133 14.23 16.03 10.75
C ALA A 133 12.76 15.70 11.04
N ALA A 134 12.26 14.58 10.51
CA ALA A 134 10.91 14.11 10.79
C ALA A 134 10.70 13.68 12.23
N GLY A 135 11.68 13.00 12.84
CA GLY A 135 11.64 12.65 14.25
C GLY A 135 11.50 13.87 15.15
N LEU A 136 12.20 14.96 14.84
CA LEU A 136 12.10 16.23 15.57
C LEU A 136 10.70 16.85 15.44
N VAL A 137 10.10 16.83 14.24
CA VAL A 137 8.74 17.36 14.03
C VAL A 137 7.70 16.55 14.81
N THR A 138 7.80 15.21 14.82
CA THR A 138 6.90 14.37 15.63
C THR A 138 7.01 14.67 17.12
N SER A 139 8.22 14.86 17.64
CA SER A 139 8.43 15.21 19.06
C SER A 139 7.84 16.56 19.41
N VAL A 140 7.91 17.56 18.51
CA VAL A 140 7.27 18.86 18.69
C VAL A 140 5.75 18.74 18.68
N LEU A 141 5.17 17.95 17.77
CA LEU A 141 3.72 17.69 17.74
C LEU A 141 3.23 16.94 18.99
N GLN A 142 4.01 16.01 19.52
CA GLN A 142 3.69 15.27 20.72
C GLN A 142 3.80 16.14 21.98
N ALA A 143 4.78 17.03 22.03
CA ALA A 143 4.90 18.06 23.06
C ALA A 143 3.72 19.05 22.98
N GLU A 144 3.28 19.47 21.79
CA GLU A 144 2.15 20.39 21.63
C GLU A 144 0.77 19.78 21.86
N ALA A 145 0.58 18.48 21.61
CA ALA A 145 -0.63 17.76 21.99
C ALA A 145 -0.87 17.83 23.51
N LEU A 146 0.21 17.94 24.29
CA LEU A 146 0.17 18.23 25.73
C LEU A 146 -0.07 19.73 26.02
N SER A 147 0.24 20.64 25.08
CA SER A 147 0.20 22.11 25.24
C SER A 147 -1.09 22.82 24.80
N ARG A 148 -2.10 22.13 24.24
CA ARG A 148 -3.41 22.69 23.82
C ARG A 148 -3.39 23.85 22.79
N ALA A 149 -2.30 24.07 22.04
CA ALA A 149 -2.27 25.08 20.98
C ALA A 149 -2.55 24.44 19.59
N PRO A 150 -3.51 24.93 18.79
CA PRO A 150 -3.87 24.29 17.52
C PRO A 150 -2.95 24.74 16.36
N LEU A 151 -2.26 23.80 15.73
CA LEU A 151 -1.57 24.00 14.45
C LEU A 151 -2.53 23.91 13.24
N THR A 152 -2.18 24.63 12.17
CA THR A 152 -2.87 24.59 10.88
C THR A 152 -2.67 23.24 10.16
N THR A 153 -3.67 22.79 9.41
CA THR A 153 -3.73 21.48 8.71
C THR A 153 -2.52 21.20 7.82
N GLY A 154 -1.86 22.24 7.30
CA GLY A 154 -0.67 22.12 6.45
C GLY A 154 0.56 21.57 7.16
N VAL A 155 0.77 21.90 8.44
CA VAL A 155 1.94 21.44 9.22
C VAL A 155 1.82 19.95 9.57
N LYS A 156 0.59 19.48 9.87
CA LYS A 156 0.32 18.06 10.12
C LYS A 156 0.63 17.19 8.89
N SER A 157 0.18 17.61 7.71
CA SER A 157 0.47 16.90 6.45
C SER A 157 1.97 16.88 6.11
N LEU A 158 2.70 17.97 6.41
CA LEU A 158 4.16 18.05 6.26
C LEU A 158 4.89 17.09 7.21
N ALA A 159 4.42 16.96 8.46
CA ALA A 159 4.98 16.03 9.44
C ALA A 159 4.78 14.56 9.06
N GLU A 160 3.57 14.20 8.64
CA GLU A 160 3.25 12.84 8.16
C GLU A 160 4.07 12.44 6.93
N LEU A 161 4.30 13.39 6.02
CA LEU A 161 5.14 13.19 4.84
C LEU A 161 6.63 13.16 5.18
N ALA A 162 7.09 13.96 6.14
CA ALA A 162 8.47 13.94 6.62
C ALA A 162 8.82 12.59 7.27
N GLY A 163 7.87 11.96 7.98
CA GLY A 163 8.08 10.69 8.69
C GLY A 163 8.26 9.44 7.81
N ARG A 164 8.21 9.57 6.48
CA ARG A 164 8.30 8.46 5.53
C ARG A 164 9.56 8.56 4.68
N VAL A 165 10.35 7.49 4.67
CA VAL A 165 11.57 7.36 3.87
C VAL A 165 11.29 6.38 2.73
N SER A 166 11.48 6.82 1.49
CA SER A 166 11.45 5.91 0.35
C SER A 166 12.77 5.14 0.29
N VAL A 167 12.67 3.82 0.15
CA VAL A 167 13.81 2.91 0.08
C VAL A 167 13.71 2.09 -1.21
N THR A 168 14.85 1.70 -1.76
CA THR A 168 14.87 0.73 -2.87
C THR A 168 14.68 -0.69 -2.34
N PRO A 169 14.22 -1.65 -3.18
CA PRO A 169 14.22 -3.06 -2.81
C PRO A 169 15.59 -3.55 -2.31
N SER A 170 16.69 -3.13 -2.94
CA SER A 170 18.04 -3.47 -2.47
C SER A 170 18.40 -2.88 -1.10
N GLN A 171 17.91 -1.67 -0.78
CA GLN A 171 18.08 -1.07 0.55
C GLN A 171 17.23 -1.78 1.60
N LEU A 172 16.06 -2.30 1.25
CA LEU A 172 15.23 -3.10 2.17
C LEU A 172 15.84 -4.49 2.38
N LEU A 173 16.13 -5.20 1.28
CA LEU A 173 16.47 -6.62 1.26
C LEU A 173 17.94 -6.90 1.51
N GLY A 174 18.83 -5.93 1.31
CA GLY A 174 20.26 -6.13 1.47
C GLY A 174 20.89 -6.74 0.23
N LYS A 175 22.22 -6.80 0.24
CA LYS A 175 23.00 -7.55 -0.74
C LYS A 175 23.77 -8.64 -0.02
N ASP A 176 23.99 -9.75 -0.71
CA ASP A 176 24.82 -10.84 -0.21
C ASP A 176 26.23 -10.32 0.08
N GLY A 177 26.75 -10.63 1.28
CA GLY A 177 28.10 -10.24 1.71
C GLY A 177 28.22 -8.89 2.44
N ASP A 178 27.18 -8.05 2.46
CA ASP A 178 27.22 -6.72 3.11
C ASP A 178 26.85 -6.76 4.61
N GLY A 179 26.66 -7.94 5.20
CA GLY A 179 26.12 -8.07 6.57
C GLY A 179 24.69 -7.54 6.74
N GLY A 180 24.01 -7.21 5.63
CA GLY A 180 22.64 -6.68 5.61
C GLY A 180 21.58 -7.74 5.95
N SER A 181 20.35 -7.27 6.24
CA SER A 181 19.16 -8.11 6.44
C SER A 181 19.10 -9.24 5.42
N GLN A 182 19.17 -10.51 5.83
CA GLN A 182 19.14 -11.68 4.91
C GLN A 182 17.72 -11.97 4.38
N TRP A 183 16.91 -10.94 4.16
CA TRP A 183 15.51 -11.13 3.76
C TRP A 183 15.42 -11.48 2.30
N ARG A 184 14.75 -12.60 2.03
CA ARG A 184 14.52 -13.10 0.68
C ARG A 184 13.46 -12.26 -0.02
N SER A 185 13.52 -12.23 -1.34
CA SER A 185 12.47 -11.67 -2.18
C SER A 185 11.91 -12.75 -3.07
N SER A 186 10.61 -12.69 -3.33
CA SER A 186 9.94 -13.51 -4.33
C SER A 186 9.24 -12.60 -5.33
N SER A 187 9.43 -12.87 -6.62
CA SER A 187 8.73 -12.14 -7.68
C SER A 187 7.23 -12.44 -7.70
N SER A 188 6.84 -13.60 -7.17
CA SER A 188 5.44 -14.03 -7.05
C SER A 188 5.25 -15.06 -5.93
N ALA A 189 4.02 -15.22 -5.47
CA ALA A 189 3.61 -16.31 -4.58
C ALA A 189 2.17 -16.76 -4.90
N PRO A 190 1.80 -18.03 -4.66
CA PRO A 190 0.41 -18.46 -4.82
C PRO A 190 -0.45 -17.86 -3.71
N LEU A 191 -1.57 -17.21 -4.03
CA LEU A 191 -2.44 -16.63 -3.01
C LEU A 191 -3.03 -17.74 -2.14
N GLU A 192 -2.91 -17.63 -0.82
CA GLU A 192 -3.48 -18.58 0.14
C GLU A 192 -4.43 -17.89 1.13
N SER A 193 -4.03 -16.73 1.65
CA SER A 193 -4.81 -16.03 2.66
C SER A 193 -4.71 -14.51 2.56
N LEU A 194 -5.73 -13.84 3.10
CA LEU A 194 -5.78 -12.38 3.22
C LEU A 194 -6.17 -11.99 4.64
N PHE A 195 -5.39 -11.07 5.22
CA PHE A 195 -5.66 -10.44 6.49
C PHE A 195 -5.97 -8.96 6.29
N LEU A 196 -7.20 -8.56 6.60
CA LEU A 196 -7.64 -7.18 6.62
C LEU A 196 -7.31 -6.57 7.99
N LEU A 197 -6.29 -5.72 8.04
CA LEU A 197 -5.89 -5.02 9.24
C LEU A 197 -6.80 -3.81 9.49
N VAL A 198 -7.32 -3.73 10.71
CA VAL A 198 -8.20 -2.66 11.19
C VAL A 198 -7.63 -2.13 12.50
N THR A 199 -7.46 -0.81 12.59
CA THR A 199 -7.02 -0.17 13.82
C THR A 199 -8.17 -0.10 14.82
N CYS A 200 -7.98 -0.61 16.04
CA CYS A 200 -8.90 -0.46 17.15
C CYS A 200 -8.29 0.38 18.29
N GLY A 201 -9.13 0.92 19.17
CA GLY A 201 -8.68 1.68 20.35
C GLY A 201 -8.31 0.82 21.55
N GLU A 202 -8.53 -0.50 21.48
CA GLU A 202 -8.26 -1.45 22.55
C GLU A 202 -6.81 -1.97 22.47
N ASP A 203 -6.17 -2.16 23.62
CA ASP A 203 -4.80 -2.71 23.71
C ASP A 203 -4.80 -4.24 23.61
N ARG A 204 -5.38 -4.78 22.53
CA ARG A 204 -5.39 -6.21 22.23
C ARG A 204 -5.36 -6.46 20.74
N ILE A 205 -4.81 -7.60 20.35
CA ILE A 205 -4.84 -8.09 18.98
C ILE A 205 -5.88 -9.21 18.90
N ALA A 206 -6.88 -9.04 18.05
CA ALA A 206 -7.91 -10.05 17.79
C ALA A 206 -7.89 -10.44 16.31
N VAL A 207 -7.97 -11.74 16.04
CA VAL A 207 -8.09 -12.29 14.68
C VAL A 207 -9.41 -13.03 14.59
N ARG A 208 -10.21 -12.69 13.59
CA ARG A 208 -11.48 -13.37 13.31
C ARG A 208 -11.58 -13.70 11.84
N GLU A 209 -12.25 -14.80 11.52
CA GLU A 209 -12.66 -15.09 10.16
C GLU A 209 -13.66 -14.03 9.68
N ALA A 210 -13.70 -13.81 8.37
CA ALA A 210 -14.49 -12.75 7.78
C ALA A 210 -15.18 -13.24 6.51
N ASP A 211 -16.20 -12.49 6.11
CA ASP A 211 -16.91 -12.75 4.87
C ASP A 211 -16.13 -12.19 3.67
N ILE A 212 -16.09 -12.96 2.59
CA ILE A 212 -15.35 -12.61 1.37
C ILE A 212 -15.95 -11.38 0.70
N ASP A 213 -17.28 -11.27 0.66
CA ASP A 213 -17.97 -10.14 0.04
C ASP A 213 -17.76 -8.87 0.87
N GLU A 214 -17.82 -8.97 2.20
CA GLU A 214 -17.50 -7.87 3.12
C GLU A 214 -16.08 -7.34 2.87
N ILE A 215 -15.06 -8.21 2.90
CA ILE A 215 -13.66 -7.82 2.71
C ILE A 215 -13.44 -7.24 1.32
N SER A 216 -13.99 -7.89 0.29
CA SER A 216 -13.79 -7.48 -1.09
C SER A 216 -14.42 -6.11 -1.37
N SER A 217 -15.60 -5.87 -0.79
CA SER A 217 -16.28 -4.57 -0.85
C SER A 217 -15.46 -3.48 -0.13
N ARG A 218 -15.02 -3.73 1.11
CA ARG A 218 -14.22 -2.77 1.91
C ARG A 218 -12.89 -2.40 1.25
N LEU A 219 -12.21 -3.38 0.65
CA LEU A 219 -10.94 -3.15 -0.03
C LEU A 219 -11.09 -2.44 -1.38
N ALA A 220 -12.20 -2.65 -2.09
CA ALA A 220 -12.55 -1.86 -3.27
C ALA A 220 -12.79 -0.39 -2.90
N ASP A 221 -13.46 -0.11 -1.77
CA ASP A 221 -13.66 1.26 -1.29
C ASP A 221 -12.33 1.93 -0.90
N CYS A 222 -11.42 1.17 -0.28
CA CYS A 222 -10.07 1.64 0.01
C CYS A 222 -9.30 1.99 -1.28
N ALA A 223 -9.36 1.13 -2.29
CA ALA A 223 -8.72 1.36 -3.59
C ALA A 223 -9.32 2.59 -4.30
N ALA A 224 -10.64 2.75 -4.27
CA ALA A 224 -11.33 3.91 -4.83
C ALA A 224 -10.89 5.23 -4.16
N TYR A 225 -10.81 5.22 -2.82
CA TYR A 225 -10.35 6.39 -2.06
C TYR A 225 -8.89 6.77 -2.36
N GLU A 226 -8.00 5.79 -2.50
CA GLU A 226 -6.60 6.02 -2.90
C GLU A 226 -6.47 6.61 -4.31
N ARG A 227 -7.47 6.41 -5.18
CA ARG A 227 -7.54 6.97 -6.55
C ARG A 227 -8.43 8.21 -6.67
N ARG A 228 -8.90 8.80 -5.57
CA ARG A 228 -9.85 9.93 -5.59
C ARG A 228 -9.41 11.12 -6.47
N ALA A 229 -8.11 11.39 -6.58
CA ALA A 229 -7.60 12.45 -7.46
C ALA A 229 -7.84 12.14 -8.95
N PHE A 230 -7.61 10.89 -9.36
CA PHE A 230 -7.91 10.40 -10.71
C PHE A 230 -9.41 10.48 -11.01
N PHE A 231 -10.25 9.98 -10.10
CA PHE A 231 -11.71 10.01 -10.27
C PHE A 231 -12.25 11.44 -10.29
N GLY A 232 -11.76 12.34 -9.44
CA GLY A 232 -12.14 13.75 -9.45
C GLY A 232 -11.79 14.43 -10.79
N LEU A 233 -10.66 14.08 -11.40
CA LEU A 233 -10.32 14.59 -12.74
C LEU A 233 -11.20 13.98 -13.84
N TYR A 234 -11.51 12.68 -13.76
CA TYR A 234 -12.45 12.03 -14.69
C TYR A 234 -13.86 12.64 -14.61
N GLN A 235 -14.35 12.99 -13.42
CA GLN A 235 -15.64 13.66 -13.26
C GLN A 235 -15.68 15.00 -14.02
N ARG A 236 -14.59 15.80 -13.93
CA ARG A 236 -14.47 17.05 -14.71
C ARG A 236 -14.43 16.81 -16.21
N PHE A 237 -13.74 15.76 -16.65
CA PHE A 237 -13.71 15.34 -18.04
C PHE A 237 -15.11 14.99 -18.54
N LYS A 238 -15.88 14.20 -17.77
CA LYS A 238 -17.26 13.82 -18.13
C LYS A 238 -18.19 15.02 -18.24
N TYR A 239 -18.04 16.00 -17.34
CA TYR A 239 -18.79 17.26 -17.43
C TYR A 239 -18.47 18.02 -18.74
N ALA A 240 -17.20 18.11 -19.12
CA ALA A 240 -16.78 18.80 -20.34
C ALA A 240 -17.11 18.02 -21.63
N PHE A 241 -17.15 16.69 -21.56
CA PHE A 241 -17.32 15.79 -22.70
C PHE A 241 -18.35 14.68 -22.39
N PRO A 242 -19.65 15.02 -22.24
CA PRO A 242 -20.67 14.06 -21.80
C PRO A 242 -20.86 12.87 -22.76
N GLY A 243 -20.56 13.04 -24.05
CA GLY A 243 -20.61 11.97 -25.06
C GLY A 243 -19.39 11.05 -25.12
N ARG A 244 -18.46 11.14 -24.16
CA ARG A 244 -17.21 10.34 -24.14
C ARG A 244 -17.01 9.58 -22.81
N PRO A 245 -17.98 8.80 -22.32
CA PRO A 245 -17.81 8.04 -21.08
C PRO A 245 -16.74 6.94 -21.24
N ASN A 246 -16.20 6.49 -20.11
CA ASN A 246 -15.38 5.28 -20.04
C ASN A 246 -15.96 4.35 -18.96
N ARG A 247 -16.63 3.27 -19.40
CA ARG A 247 -17.26 2.28 -18.50
C ARG A 247 -16.26 1.59 -17.58
N LEU A 248 -15.03 1.34 -18.05
CA LEU A 248 -14.00 0.71 -17.23
C LEU A 248 -13.65 1.59 -16.01
N ILE A 249 -13.63 2.91 -16.17
CA ILE A 249 -13.43 3.84 -15.05
C ILE A 249 -14.68 3.90 -14.17
N GLU A 250 -15.86 3.95 -14.78
CA GLU A 250 -17.13 4.12 -14.04
C GLU A 250 -17.51 2.90 -13.20
N GLU A 251 -17.21 1.70 -13.68
CA GLU A 251 -17.50 0.43 -13.01
C GLU A 251 -16.27 -0.14 -12.27
N ALA A 252 -15.19 0.64 -12.14
CA ALA A 252 -13.91 0.17 -11.61
C ALA A 252 -14.05 -0.42 -10.19
N ARG A 253 -14.84 0.23 -9.32
CA ARG A 253 -15.03 -0.19 -7.93
C ARG A 253 -15.76 -1.53 -7.85
N GLU A 254 -16.85 -1.68 -8.61
CA GLU A 254 -17.64 -2.92 -8.67
C GLU A 254 -16.85 -4.05 -9.34
N ALA A 255 -16.09 -3.74 -10.39
CA ALA A 255 -15.19 -4.69 -11.03
C ALA A 255 -14.09 -5.17 -10.08
N GLU A 256 -13.50 -4.29 -9.28
CA GLU A 256 -12.50 -4.65 -8.26
C GLU A 256 -13.07 -5.56 -7.18
N SER A 257 -14.22 -5.19 -6.62
CA SER A 257 -14.89 -5.99 -5.60
C SER A 257 -15.22 -7.39 -6.11
N ARG A 258 -15.78 -7.52 -7.33
CA ARG A 258 -16.06 -8.81 -7.95
C ARG A 258 -14.81 -9.63 -8.27
N THR A 259 -13.76 -8.98 -8.80
CA THR A 259 -12.51 -9.66 -9.16
C THR A 259 -11.79 -10.17 -7.92
N LEU A 260 -11.79 -9.39 -6.83
CA LEU A 260 -11.19 -9.80 -5.56
C LEU A 260 -11.99 -10.92 -4.90
N ALA A 261 -13.32 -10.85 -4.88
CA ALA A 261 -14.16 -11.91 -4.34
C ALA A 261 -13.91 -13.24 -5.07
N LYS A 262 -13.80 -13.20 -6.41
CA LYS A 262 -13.43 -14.36 -7.23
C LYS A 262 -12.05 -14.91 -6.86
N ALA A 263 -11.05 -14.05 -6.68
CA ALA A 263 -9.70 -14.47 -6.29
C ALA A 263 -9.64 -15.11 -4.89
N LEU A 264 -10.57 -14.74 -4.01
CA LEU A 264 -10.64 -15.21 -2.62
C LEU A 264 -11.59 -16.40 -2.41
N ALA A 265 -12.36 -16.82 -3.42
CA ALA A 265 -13.44 -17.81 -3.29
C ALA A 265 -13.01 -19.16 -2.67
N SER A 266 -11.75 -19.55 -2.81
CA SER A 266 -11.17 -20.77 -2.24
C SER A 266 -10.08 -20.50 -1.20
N LYS A 267 -10.03 -19.27 -0.67
CA LYS A 267 -8.96 -18.76 0.21
C LYS A 267 -9.50 -18.44 1.58
N ARG A 268 -8.61 -18.38 2.57
CA ARG A 268 -8.98 -18.00 3.94
C ARG A 268 -8.85 -16.49 4.11
N VAL A 269 -9.87 -15.86 4.68
CA VAL A 269 -9.89 -14.41 4.86
C VAL A 269 -10.21 -14.04 6.30
N PHE A 270 -9.47 -13.07 6.82
CA PHE A 270 -9.53 -12.69 8.23
C PHE A 270 -9.57 -11.18 8.38
N VAL A 271 -10.20 -10.74 9.46
CA VAL A 271 -10.02 -9.39 10.00
C VAL A 271 -9.11 -9.48 11.21
N VAL A 272 -8.12 -8.59 11.24
CA VAL A 272 -7.21 -8.42 12.37
C VAL A 272 -7.44 -7.05 12.96
N GLU A 273 -7.94 -7.01 14.18
CA GLU A 273 -8.10 -5.79 14.96
C GLU A 273 -6.88 -5.63 15.85
N ALA A 274 -6.19 -4.50 15.76
CA ALA A 274 -5.01 -4.21 16.56
C ALA A 274 -4.91 -2.72 16.92
N PRO A 275 -4.34 -2.36 18.08
CA PRO A 275 -3.98 -0.97 18.37
C PRO A 275 -2.93 -0.49 17.37
N PHE A 276 -2.82 0.81 17.12
CA PHE A 276 -1.73 1.38 16.31
C PHE A 276 -1.08 2.56 17.03
N PRO A 277 0.27 2.63 17.12
CA PRO A 277 1.26 1.65 16.64
C PRO A 277 1.30 0.36 17.50
N PHE A 278 1.88 -0.71 16.96
CA PHE A 278 2.02 -2.02 17.63
C PHE A 278 3.39 -2.66 17.36
N ASP A 279 3.77 -3.66 18.16
CA ASP A 279 4.95 -4.51 17.92
C ASP A 279 4.71 -5.45 16.73
N PRO A 280 5.49 -5.34 15.63
CA PRO A 280 5.39 -6.26 14.49
C PRO A 280 5.47 -7.74 14.85
N ALA A 281 6.30 -8.10 15.83
CA ALA A 281 6.48 -9.48 16.25
C ALA A 281 5.23 -10.02 16.98
N ALA A 282 4.56 -9.16 17.75
CA ALA A 282 3.29 -9.50 18.39
C ALA A 282 2.18 -9.74 17.37
N LEU A 283 2.07 -8.89 16.34
CA LEU A 283 1.08 -9.09 15.27
C LEU A 283 1.36 -10.37 14.48
N TYR A 284 2.63 -10.63 14.13
CA TYR A 284 3.01 -11.88 13.47
C TYR A 284 2.59 -13.10 14.30
N ARG A 285 2.88 -13.14 15.61
CA ARG A 285 2.47 -14.25 16.49
C ARG A 285 0.95 -14.47 16.54
N ALA A 286 0.17 -13.39 16.44
CA ALA A 286 -1.29 -13.49 16.41
C ALA A 286 -1.83 -14.03 15.07
N ILE A 287 -1.17 -13.69 13.96
CA ILE A 287 -1.60 -14.05 12.60
C ILE A 287 -1.11 -15.47 12.22
N GLN A 288 0.09 -15.85 12.62
CA GLN A 288 0.77 -17.09 12.20
C GLN A 288 -0.05 -18.39 12.36
N PRO A 289 -0.87 -18.58 13.42
CA PRO A 289 -1.72 -19.76 13.54
C PRO A 289 -2.78 -19.92 12.43
N PHE A 290 -3.04 -18.86 11.66
CA PHE A 290 -4.04 -18.81 10.59
C PHE A 290 -3.43 -18.90 9.19
N CYS A 291 -2.10 -18.95 9.07
CA CYS A 291 -1.35 -18.96 7.82
C CYS A 291 -1.30 -20.34 7.13
#